data_AF-A0A150PGH9-F1
#
_entry.id   AF-A0A150PGH9-F1
#
_cell.length_a   1.000
_cell.length_b   1.000
_cell.length_c   1.000
_cell.angle_alpha   90.00
_cell.angle_beta   90.00
_cell.angle_gamma   90.00
#
_symmetry.space_group_name_H-M   'P 1'
#
loop_
_entity.id
_entity.type
_entity.pdbx_description
1 polymer ?
#
loop_
_entity_poly.entity_id
_entity_poly.type
_entity_poly.pdbx_seq_one_letter_code
_entity_poly.pdbx_strand_id
1 'polypeptide(L)'
;MSVNHPLTIRLESAAFRCDLLRVRALRGREAISQLFSFQISILCLDPEGLPRDEVVGAEATIVMERNGVVLRRVHGMIGELVDRLEVEAEHRSYDLLLVPRAWRLTLVETQEILMDLTIPQMIQQKIELVGISSDFQQRLLEAYPPREFVVQYRESDLAFISRLAEHLGISFFFEHGEEREVLVLTDHMAGFGAVGDGSEVPFRPRGEQRDVFSLQVKTRLIPAGYVVQDYNYRHPRIDLTAHHELPAAYAGGVVEYGTHFKTPDEGKFFARVRAEERQSTRDVYVGESDIPAFGAGLRFTLEGHRHVEESGLLLVEVEHEANQVVGGHGGVESAPSYRNSFRAIPAGRAYRPPRITPRPRIHGLLSGVVESNAVGQRARIDPKGRYTVQFHFDTAAGGGAKASRPVRMAQPHAGPGYGMHFPVKPGTEVLLGFIDGDPDRPIIVGAIPNESAPSPVTASNAHVNQIRTVSGIVVELDDYV
;
A
#
# COMPACT_ATOMS: atom_id res chain seq x y z
N MET A 1 -35.64 6.59 33.86
CA MET A 1 -35.32 5.47 32.96
C MET A 1 -35.22 6.05 31.56
N SER A 2 -34.00 6.24 31.05
CA SER A 2 -33.81 6.71 29.66
C SER A 2 -34.13 5.55 28.73
N VAL A 3 -35.16 5.71 27.90
CA VAL A 3 -35.52 4.71 26.89
C VAL A 3 -34.40 4.75 25.84
N ASN A 4 -33.45 3.82 25.91
CA ASN A 4 -32.35 3.75 24.95
C ASN A 4 -32.94 3.38 23.59
N HIS A 5 -33.11 4.36 22.71
CA HIS A 5 -33.64 4.10 21.38
C HIS A 5 -32.58 3.36 20.55
N PRO A 6 -32.99 2.34 19.78
CA PRO A 6 -32.05 1.55 19.00
C PRO A 6 -31.36 2.40 17.94
N LEU A 7 -30.12 2.03 17.59
CA LEU A 7 -29.44 2.60 16.43
C LEU A 7 -30.20 2.19 15.16
N THR A 8 -30.50 3.16 14.31
CA THR A 8 -31.05 2.93 12.97
C THR A 8 -29.94 3.12 11.95
N ILE A 9 -29.84 2.18 11.02
CA ILE A 9 -28.92 2.21 9.88
C ILE A 9 -29.76 2.22 8.62
N ARG A 10 -29.39 3.11 7.71
CA ARG A 10 -29.98 3.20 6.37
C ARG A 10 -28.90 3.48 5.33
N LEU A 11 -29.23 3.16 4.09
CA LEU A 11 -28.41 3.46 2.92
C LEU A 11 -28.92 4.70 2.22
N GLU A 12 -28.00 5.47 1.65
CA GLU A 12 -28.28 6.56 0.72
C GLU A 12 -27.43 6.39 -0.54
N SER A 13 -28.02 6.61 -1.71
CA SER A 13 -27.32 6.71 -2.97
C SER A 13 -28.11 7.59 -3.93
N ALA A 14 -27.42 8.34 -4.79
CA ALA A 14 -28.03 9.07 -5.89
C ALA A 14 -28.26 8.19 -7.14
N ALA A 15 -27.61 7.02 -7.21
CA ALA A 15 -27.64 6.15 -8.39
C ALA A 15 -28.79 5.14 -8.37
N PHE A 16 -29.27 4.74 -7.19
CA PHE A 16 -30.37 3.78 -7.04
C PHE A 16 -31.27 4.13 -5.86
N ARG A 17 -32.53 3.68 -5.93
CA ARG A 17 -33.53 3.93 -4.89
C ARG A 17 -33.16 3.24 -3.58
N CYS A 18 -33.09 4.01 -2.50
CA CYS A 18 -32.79 3.49 -1.16
C CYS A 18 -34.00 3.55 -0.19
N ASP A 19 -35.07 4.27 -0.52
CA ASP A 19 -36.28 4.43 0.30
C ASP A 19 -37.03 3.11 0.54
N LEU A 20 -36.92 2.17 -0.40
CA LEU A 20 -37.47 0.83 -0.31
C LEU A 20 -36.49 -0.21 0.24
N LEU A 21 -35.29 0.20 0.67
CA LEU A 21 -34.30 -0.69 1.26
C LEU A 21 -34.40 -0.67 2.78
N ARG A 22 -34.28 -1.84 3.40
CA ARG A 22 -34.22 -1.99 4.86
C ARG A 22 -32.95 -2.74 5.22
N VAL A 23 -32.05 -2.08 5.95
CA VAL A 23 -30.83 -2.70 6.47
C VAL A 23 -31.21 -3.64 7.61
N ARG A 24 -30.84 -4.91 7.47
CA ARG A 24 -31.07 -5.96 8.48
C ARG A 24 -29.83 -6.15 9.35
N ALA A 25 -28.66 -6.23 8.73
CA ALA A 25 -27.40 -6.46 9.41
C ALA A 25 -26.27 -5.71 8.73
N LEU A 26 -25.28 -5.31 9.52
CA LEU A 26 -24.07 -4.66 9.04
C LEU A 26 -22.86 -5.27 9.75
N ARG A 27 -21.84 -5.62 8.98
CA ARG A 27 -20.51 -6.00 9.46
C ARG A 27 -19.47 -5.15 8.76
N GLY A 28 -18.71 -4.38 9.53
CA GLY A 28 -17.71 -3.45 9.00
C GLY A 28 -16.34 -3.72 9.56
N ARG A 29 -15.30 -3.47 8.76
CA ARG A 29 -13.93 -3.42 9.25
C ARG A 29 -13.20 -2.23 8.65
N GLU A 30 -12.53 -1.49 9.52
CA GLU A 30 -11.66 -0.37 9.19
C GLU A 30 -10.30 -0.60 9.85
N ALA A 31 -9.20 -0.36 9.14
CA ALA A 31 -7.87 -0.44 9.71
C ALA A 31 -6.93 0.57 9.04
N ILE A 32 -6.01 1.14 9.81
CA ILE A 32 -4.99 2.03 9.25
C ILE A 32 -4.12 1.21 8.27
N SER A 33 -3.87 1.82 7.11
CA SER A 33 -3.14 1.25 5.98
C SER A 33 -3.83 0.04 5.35
N GLN A 34 -5.16 -0.05 5.43
CA GLN A 34 -5.98 -1.00 4.69
C GLN A 34 -7.24 -0.29 4.15
N LEU A 35 -7.81 -0.82 3.07
CA LEU A 35 -9.12 -0.37 2.60
C LEU A 35 -10.20 -0.85 3.57
N PHE A 36 -11.14 0.03 3.95
CA PHE A 36 -12.28 -0.40 4.75
C PHE A 36 -13.25 -1.24 3.92
N SER A 37 -14.08 -2.03 4.59
CA SER A 37 -15.13 -2.81 3.95
C SER A 37 -16.32 -2.97 4.88
N PHE A 38 -17.53 -2.75 4.37
CA PHE A 38 -18.78 -2.97 5.08
C PHE A 38 -19.69 -3.90 4.29
N GLN A 39 -19.97 -5.07 4.85
CA GLN A 39 -20.99 -5.99 4.38
C GLN A 39 -22.34 -5.58 4.96
N ILE A 40 -23.34 -5.43 4.09
CA ILE A 40 -24.65 -4.90 4.44
C ILE A 40 -25.71 -5.84 3.91
N SER A 41 -26.39 -6.55 4.80
CA SER A 41 -27.55 -7.35 4.44
C SER A 41 -28.79 -6.46 4.40
N ILE A 42 -29.46 -6.43 3.25
CA ILE A 42 -30.65 -5.61 3.02
C ILE A 42 -31.84 -6.44 2.56
N LEU A 43 -33.03 -5.99 2.94
CA LEU A 43 -34.30 -6.41 2.36
C LEU A 43 -34.77 -5.31 1.40
N CYS A 44 -35.10 -5.68 0.17
CA CYS A 44 -35.64 -4.79 -0.84
C CYS A 44 -37.15 -4.97 -0.95
N LEU A 45 -37.89 -3.89 -0.66
CA LEU A 45 -39.36 -3.88 -0.73
C LEU A 45 -39.88 -3.63 -2.15
N ASP A 46 -39.00 -3.34 -3.11
CA ASP A 46 -39.35 -3.20 -4.51
C ASP A 46 -39.52 -4.58 -5.17
N PRO A 47 -40.70 -4.92 -5.73
CA PRO A 47 -40.93 -6.20 -6.40
C PRO A 47 -39.99 -6.46 -7.60
N GLU A 48 -39.56 -5.39 -8.27
CA GLU A 48 -38.63 -5.49 -9.40
C GLU A 48 -37.19 -5.84 -8.94
N GLY A 49 -36.88 -5.55 -7.67
CA GLY A 49 -35.57 -5.73 -7.07
C GLY A 49 -34.58 -4.61 -7.42
N LEU A 50 -33.31 -4.82 -7.08
CA LEU A 50 -32.26 -3.84 -7.37
C LEU A 50 -31.69 -4.01 -8.79
N PRO A 51 -31.52 -2.91 -9.57
CA PRO A 51 -30.85 -2.96 -10.86
C PRO A 51 -29.34 -3.19 -10.66
N ARG A 52 -28.91 -4.45 -10.75
CA ARG A 52 -27.56 -4.89 -10.34
C ARG A 52 -26.43 -4.09 -11.00
N ASP A 53 -26.55 -3.83 -12.31
CA ASP A 53 -25.55 -3.12 -13.10
C ASP A 53 -25.45 -1.62 -12.75
N GLU A 54 -26.52 -1.03 -12.22
CA GLU A 54 -26.53 0.35 -11.73
C GLU A 54 -26.02 0.45 -10.30
N VAL A 55 -26.17 -0.61 -9.49
CA VAL A 55 -25.74 -0.64 -8.09
C VAL A 55 -24.25 -0.89 -7.97
N VAL A 56 -23.69 -1.86 -8.69
CA VAL A 56 -22.24 -2.15 -8.63
C VAL A 56 -21.47 -0.97 -9.22
N GLY A 57 -20.54 -0.42 -8.46
CA GLY A 57 -19.77 0.76 -8.82
C GLY A 57 -20.42 2.10 -8.43
N ALA A 58 -21.67 2.09 -7.94
CA ALA A 58 -22.33 3.30 -7.47
C ALA A 58 -21.77 3.77 -6.12
N GLU A 59 -21.68 5.10 -5.97
CA GLU A 59 -21.40 5.72 -4.67
C GLU A 59 -22.61 5.53 -3.74
N ALA A 60 -22.34 5.15 -2.50
CA ALA A 60 -23.36 4.93 -1.48
C ALA A 60 -22.83 5.35 -0.10
N THR A 61 -23.76 5.69 0.79
CA THR A 61 -23.44 6.13 2.15
C THR A 61 -24.24 5.32 3.16
N ILE A 62 -23.54 4.74 4.14
CA ILE A 62 -24.18 4.21 5.35
C ILE A 62 -24.41 5.37 6.30
N VAL A 63 -25.66 5.56 6.72
CA VAL A 63 -26.03 6.55 7.73
C VAL A 63 -26.45 5.82 8.99
N MET A 64 -25.72 6.08 10.08
CA MET A 64 -26.04 5.56 11.42
C MET A 64 -26.65 6.70 12.24
N GLU A 65 -27.88 6.53 12.70
CA GLU A 65 -28.64 7.56 13.42
C GLU A 65 -29.27 7.01 14.71
N ARG A 66 -29.41 7.87 15.71
CA ARG A 66 -30.08 7.57 16.99
C ARG A 66 -30.92 8.78 17.36
N ASN A 67 -32.21 8.58 17.67
CA ASN A 67 -33.14 9.68 17.99
C ASN A 67 -33.25 10.77 16.90
N GLY A 68 -33.12 10.39 15.62
CA GLY A 68 -33.12 11.35 14.50
C GLY A 68 -31.84 12.18 14.39
N VAL A 69 -30.84 11.95 15.24
CA VAL A 69 -29.51 12.57 15.14
C VAL A 69 -28.58 11.61 14.41
N VAL A 70 -27.96 12.08 13.32
CA VAL A 70 -26.93 11.32 12.61
C VAL A 70 -25.67 11.27 13.47
N LEU A 71 -25.24 10.06 13.81
CA LEU A 71 -24.04 9.82 14.61
C LEU A 71 -22.80 9.56 13.75
N ARG A 72 -23.00 8.96 12.56
CA ARG A 72 -21.90 8.68 11.62
C ARG A 72 -22.42 8.51 10.20
N ARG A 73 -21.63 9.01 9.25
CA ARG A 73 -21.71 8.65 7.83
C ARG A 73 -20.47 7.86 7.43
N VAL A 74 -20.66 6.81 6.65
CA VAL A 74 -19.56 6.07 6.00
C VAL A 74 -19.85 6.10 4.51
N HIS A 75 -19.13 6.97 3.81
CA HIS A 75 -19.16 7.11 2.36
C HIS A 75 -18.29 6.06 1.69
N GLY A 76 -18.71 5.57 0.53
CA GLY A 76 -17.92 4.68 -0.30
C GLY A 76 -18.64 4.34 -1.59
N MET A 77 -18.36 3.15 -2.11
CA MET A 77 -18.91 2.60 -3.34
C MET A 77 -19.29 1.15 -3.14
N ILE A 78 -20.33 0.69 -3.82
CA ILE A 78 -20.68 -0.74 -3.83
C ILE A 78 -19.69 -1.50 -4.72
N GLY A 79 -18.79 -2.27 -4.11
CA GLY A 79 -17.82 -3.11 -4.81
C GLY A 79 -18.38 -4.47 -5.22
N GLU A 80 -19.39 -4.97 -4.50
CA GLU A 80 -20.02 -6.26 -4.77
C GLU A 80 -21.51 -6.23 -4.37
N LEU A 81 -22.33 -6.95 -5.13
CA LEU A 81 -23.73 -7.22 -4.82
C LEU A 81 -23.98 -8.72 -4.98
N VAL A 82 -24.53 -9.33 -3.93
CA VAL A 82 -25.03 -10.71 -3.95
C VAL A 82 -26.55 -10.67 -3.86
N ASP A 83 -27.22 -11.18 -4.89
CA ASP A 83 -28.65 -11.46 -4.86
C ASP A 83 -28.87 -12.86 -4.29
N ARG A 84 -29.57 -12.98 -3.15
CA ARG A 84 -29.74 -14.27 -2.47
C ARG A 84 -30.74 -15.18 -3.18
N LEU A 85 -31.54 -14.66 -4.12
CA LEU A 85 -32.50 -15.42 -4.92
C LEU A 85 -33.39 -16.35 -4.07
N GLU A 86 -33.81 -15.89 -2.89
CA GLU A 86 -34.66 -16.65 -1.97
C GLU A 86 -36.05 -16.84 -2.60
N VAL A 87 -36.43 -18.10 -2.86
CA VAL A 87 -37.62 -18.45 -3.67
C VAL A 87 -38.94 -18.25 -2.91
N GLU A 88 -38.92 -18.31 -1.58
CA GLU A 88 -40.12 -18.27 -0.72
C GLU A 88 -40.28 -16.96 0.07
N ALA A 89 -39.41 -15.97 -0.16
CA ALA A 89 -39.46 -14.70 0.52
C ALA A 89 -40.43 -13.73 -0.17
N GLU A 90 -41.26 -13.04 0.61
CA GLU A 90 -42.18 -11.98 0.11
C GLU A 90 -41.40 -10.82 -0.54
N HIS A 91 -40.17 -10.58 -0.07
CA HIS A 91 -39.30 -9.51 -0.50
C HIS A 91 -37.91 -10.06 -0.84
N ARG A 92 -37.19 -9.40 -1.75
CA ARG A 92 -35.85 -9.86 -2.18
C ARG A 92 -34.77 -9.46 -1.17
N SER A 93 -33.86 -10.38 -0.89
CA SER A 93 -32.71 -10.16 0.01
C SER A 93 -31.42 -9.98 -0.79
N TYR A 94 -30.62 -8.98 -0.42
CA TYR A 94 -29.29 -8.75 -1.01
C TYR A 94 -28.22 -8.59 0.06
N ASP A 95 -26.98 -8.97 -0.25
CA ASP A 95 -25.80 -8.57 0.52
C ASP A 95 -24.96 -7.61 -0.35
N LEU A 96 -24.70 -6.41 0.16
CA LEU A 96 -23.88 -5.40 -0.50
C LEU A 96 -22.53 -5.26 0.20
N LEU A 97 -21.46 -5.15 -0.57
CA LEU A 97 -20.13 -4.80 -0.05
C LEU A 97 -19.81 -3.34 -0.38
N LEU A 98 -19.85 -2.47 0.62
CA LEU A 98 -19.38 -1.10 0.52
C LEU A 98 -17.87 -1.03 0.78
N VAL A 99 -17.12 -0.41 -0.13
CA VAL A 99 -15.66 -0.21 -0.09
C VAL A 99 -15.33 1.26 -0.39
N PRO A 100 -14.14 1.79 -0.05
CA PRO A 100 -13.74 3.13 -0.47
C PRO A 100 -13.61 3.23 -1.99
N ARG A 101 -13.70 4.42 -2.58
CA ARG A 101 -13.40 4.64 -4.00
C ARG A 101 -11.95 4.29 -4.36
N ALA A 102 -11.04 4.35 -3.39
CA ALA A 102 -9.67 3.86 -3.51
C ALA A 102 -9.59 2.35 -3.83
N TRP A 103 -10.67 1.58 -3.68
CA TRP A 103 -10.74 0.18 -4.13
C TRP A 103 -10.42 0.02 -5.61
N ARG A 104 -10.66 1.03 -6.45
CA ARG A 104 -10.29 1.02 -7.87
C ARG A 104 -8.79 0.75 -8.10
N LEU A 105 -7.92 1.10 -7.14
CA LEU A 105 -6.48 0.80 -7.18
C LEU A 105 -6.18 -0.70 -7.14
N THR A 106 -7.12 -1.54 -6.70
CA THR A 106 -7.01 -3.01 -6.75
C THR A 106 -7.25 -3.56 -8.15
N LEU A 107 -7.92 -2.81 -9.01
CA LEU A 107 -8.40 -3.26 -10.32
C LEU A 107 -7.39 -2.99 -11.44
N VAL A 108 -6.27 -2.32 -11.13
CA VAL A 108 -5.20 -2.00 -12.07
C VAL A 108 -3.97 -2.79 -11.67
N GLU A 109 -3.57 -3.75 -12.50
CA GLU A 109 -2.28 -4.44 -12.41
C GLU A 109 -1.41 -4.06 -13.61
N THR A 110 -0.19 -3.58 -13.35
CA THR A 110 0.69 -3.07 -14.41
C THR A 110 2.16 -3.36 -14.13
N GLN A 111 3.01 -3.03 -15.11
CA GLN A 111 4.46 -3.09 -15.03
C GLN A 111 5.03 -1.79 -15.61
N GLU A 112 5.49 -0.88 -14.75
CA GLU A 112 5.91 0.45 -15.18
C GLU A 112 7.13 0.93 -14.38
N ILE A 113 7.87 1.87 -14.98
CA ILE A 113 9.03 2.50 -14.39
C ILE A 113 8.71 3.97 -14.09
N LEU A 114 8.84 4.36 -12.82
CA LEU A 114 8.72 5.74 -12.36
C LEU A 114 10.09 6.29 -11.98
N MET A 115 10.43 7.47 -12.50
CA MET A 115 11.74 8.10 -12.30
C MET A 115 11.61 9.55 -11.88
N ASP A 116 12.57 10.01 -11.09
CA ASP A 116 12.74 11.40 -10.67
C ASP A 116 11.51 11.99 -9.94
N LEU A 117 10.75 11.12 -9.26
CA LEU A 117 9.62 11.48 -8.43
C LEU A 117 9.90 11.10 -6.97
N THR A 118 9.36 11.88 -6.03
CA THR A 118 9.28 11.44 -4.64
C THR A 118 8.21 10.35 -4.50
N ILE A 119 8.32 9.49 -3.49
CA ILE A 119 7.29 8.46 -3.26
C ILE A 119 5.89 9.05 -3.07
N PRO A 120 5.68 10.14 -2.31
CA PRO A 120 4.35 10.79 -2.24
C PRO A 120 3.83 11.28 -3.60
N GLN A 121 4.71 11.75 -4.50
CA GLN A 121 4.32 12.12 -5.87
C GLN A 121 3.95 10.89 -6.71
N MET A 122 4.66 9.77 -6.56
CA MET A 122 4.29 8.52 -7.24
C MET A 122 2.92 8.03 -6.79
N ILE A 123 2.64 8.08 -5.48
CA ILE A 123 1.32 7.74 -4.92
C ILE A 123 0.26 8.68 -5.49
N GLN A 124 0.51 10.00 -5.49
CA GLN A 124 -0.38 11.00 -6.08
C GLN A 124 -0.75 10.67 -7.54
N GLN A 125 0.22 10.30 -8.38
CA GLN A 125 -0.04 9.93 -9.78
C GLN A 125 -0.98 8.72 -9.89
N LYS A 126 -0.81 7.70 -9.04
CA LYS A 126 -1.69 6.53 -9.01
C LYS A 126 -3.11 6.88 -8.55
N ILE A 127 -3.23 7.76 -7.57
CA ILE A 127 -4.52 8.28 -7.10
C ILE A 127 -5.25 9.06 -8.20
N GLU A 128 -4.52 9.81 -9.03
CA GLU A 128 -5.08 10.54 -10.17
C GLU A 128 -5.69 9.62 -11.23
N LEU A 129 -5.06 8.48 -11.52
CA LEU A 129 -5.55 7.52 -12.51
C LEU A 129 -6.92 6.92 -12.15
N VAL A 130 -7.24 6.84 -10.85
CA VAL A 130 -8.52 6.31 -10.37
C VAL A 130 -9.56 7.38 -10.04
N GLY A 131 -9.24 8.65 -10.31
CA GLY A 131 -10.19 9.76 -10.28
C GLY A 131 -10.63 10.22 -8.89
N ILE A 132 -9.78 10.09 -7.86
CA ILE A 132 -10.11 10.52 -6.48
C ILE A 132 -9.19 11.63 -5.93
N SER A 133 -8.46 12.34 -6.80
CA SER A 133 -7.47 13.36 -6.39
C SER A 133 -8.04 14.52 -5.59
N SER A 134 -9.31 14.89 -5.81
CA SER A 134 -9.99 15.94 -5.02
C SER A 134 -10.20 15.54 -3.57
N ASP A 135 -10.23 14.23 -3.30
CA ASP A 135 -10.51 13.63 -2.00
C ASP A 135 -9.28 12.88 -1.48
N PHE A 136 -8.10 13.47 -1.71
CA PHE A 136 -6.82 12.94 -1.27
C PHE A 136 -6.00 14.02 -0.58
N GLN A 137 -5.49 13.71 0.62
CA GLN A 137 -4.73 14.66 1.43
C GLN A 137 -3.41 14.05 1.92
N GLN A 138 -2.35 14.84 1.85
CA GLN A 138 -1.04 14.48 2.41
C GLN A 138 -0.76 15.33 3.66
N ARG A 139 -0.65 14.67 4.82
CA ARG A 139 -0.28 15.25 6.11
C ARG A 139 1.08 14.68 6.53
N LEU A 140 2.13 15.06 5.81
CA LEU A 140 3.48 14.56 5.97
C LEU A 140 4.39 15.64 6.60
N LEU A 141 5.21 15.26 7.60
CA LEU A 141 6.23 16.14 8.18
C LEU A 141 7.64 15.79 7.70
N GLU A 142 7.89 14.53 7.34
CA GLU A 142 9.19 14.12 6.82
C GLU A 142 9.37 14.59 5.36
N ALA A 143 10.62 14.90 5.00
CA ALA A 143 10.99 15.23 3.63
C ALA A 143 11.45 13.97 2.89
N TYR A 144 10.70 13.54 1.88
CA TYR A 144 11.02 12.35 1.09
C TYR A 144 11.83 12.73 -0.16
N PRO A 145 13.04 12.21 -0.36
CA PRO A 145 13.86 12.55 -1.52
C PRO A 145 13.28 11.93 -2.80
N PRO A 146 13.47 12.58 -3.97
CA PRO A 146 13.17 11.97 -5.26
C PRO A 146 13.93 10.66 -5.46
N ARG A 147 13.29 9.69 -6.07
CA ARG A 147 13.86 8.40 -6.41
C ARG A 147 14.22 8.37 -7.89
N GLU A 148 15.48 8.09 -8.19
CA GLU A 148 15.98 8.02 -9.58
C GLU A 148 15.28 6.93 -10.41
N PHE A 149 14.76 5.88 -9.76
CA PHE A 149 14.22 4.70 -10.42
C PHE A 149 13.46 3.84 -9.40
N VAL A 150 12.15 3.68 -9.62
CA VAL A 150 11.28 2.79 -8.88
C VAL A 150 10.42 2.04 -9.89
N VAL A 151 10.33 0.73 -9.75
CA VAL A 151 9.58 -0.14 -10.67
C VAL A 151 8.37 -0.67 -9.94
N GLN A 152 7.19 -0.49 -10.54
CA GLN A 152 6.01 -1.30 -10.23
C GLN A 152 6.07 -2.55 -11.09
N TYR A 153 6.12 -3.73 -10.49
CA TYR A 153 6.33 -4.97 -11.24
C TYR A 153 5.32 -6.05 -10.84
N ARG A 154 4.35 -6.30 -11.72
CA ARG A 154 3.33 -7.35 -11.58
C ARG A 154 2.59 -7.28 -10.24
N GLU A 155 2.18 -6.06 -9.91
CA GLU A 155 1.46 -5.76 -8.68
C GLU A 155 0.39 -4.72 -9.00
N SER A 156 -0.69 -4.71 -8.21
CA SER A 156 -1.73 -3.71 -8.36
C SER A 156 -1.25 -2.33 -7.92
N ASP A 157 -1.92 -1.27 -8.37
CA ASP A 157 -1.62 0.09 -7.91
C ASP A 157 -1.76 0.21 -6.37
N LEU A 158 -2.73 -0.49 -5.77
CA LEU A 158 -2.85 -0.55 -4.31
C LEU A 158 -1.63 -1.23 -3.66
N ALA A 159 -1.17 -2.35 -4.21
CA ALA A 159 -0.01 -3.06 -3.68
C ALA A 159 1.27 -2.20 -3.79
N PHE A 160 1.44 -1.52 -4.93
CA PHE A 160 2.53 -0.56 -5.15
C PHE A 160 2.53 0.57 -4.12
N ILE A 161 1.40 1.24 -3.93
CA ILE A 161 1.24 2.30 -2.91
C ILE A 161 1.51 1.74 -1.51
N SER A 162 0.90 0.59 -1.17
CA SER A 162 0.96 0.01 0.16
C SER A 162 2.40 -0.37 0.53
N ARG A 163 3.12 -1.11 -0.32
CA ARG A 163 4.51 -1.51 -0.01
C ARG A 163 5.46 -0.32 0.13
N LEU A 164 5.22 0.76 -0.62
CA LEU A 164 6.04 1.97 -0.57
C LEU A 164 5.76 2.76 0.71
N ALA A 165 4.49 2.94 1.05
CA ALA A 165 4.06 3.58 2.29
C ALA A 165 4.54 2.79 3.52
N GLU A 166 4.35 1.47 3.52
CA GLU A 166 4.86 0.55 4.55
C GLU A 166 6.38 0.62 4.70
N HIS A 167 7.10 0.70 3.59
CA HIS A 167 8.55 0.83 3.62
C HIS A 167 9.01 2.16 4.22
N LEU A 168 8.32 3.26 3.93
CA LEU A 168 8.66 4.58 4.49
C LEU A 168 8.07 4.84 5.87
N GLY A 169 7.17 3.97 6.35
CA GLY A 169 6.47 4.21 7.60
C GLY A 169 5.35 5.25 7.49
N ILE A 170 4.82 5.45 6.28
CA ILE A 170 3.67 6.31 6.00
C ILE A 170 2.40 5.48 6.19
N SER A 171 1.49 5.97 7.02
CA SER A 171 0.15 5.44 7.19
C SER A 171 -0.82 6.05 6.20
N PHE A 172 -1.87 5.30 5.84
CA PHE A 172 -3.03 5.87 5.17
C PHE A 172 -4.33 5.46 5.88
N PHE A 173 -5.35 6.30 5.84
CA PHE A 173 -6.66 6.02 6.43
C PHE A 173 -7.74 6.87 5.73
N PHE A 174 -8.99 6.69 6.12
CA PHE A 174 -10.13 7.37 5.48
C PHE A 174 -10.83 8.26 6.49
N GLU A 175 -11.05 9.51 6.11
CA GLU A 175 -11.96 10.42 6.83
C GLU A 175 -13.24 10.57 6.02
N HIS A 176 -14.38 10.57 6.69
CA HIS A 176 -15.68 10.76 6.04
C HIS A 176 -16.10 12.21 6.21
N GLY A 177 -16.03 12.98 5.12
CA GLY A 177 -16.49 14.37 5.07
C GLY A 177 -18.02 14.46 5.01
N GLU A 178 -18.56 15.59 4.54
CA GLU A 178 -20.00 15.77 4.41
C GLU A 178 -20.60 14.93 3.26
N GLU A 179 -19.87 14.80 2.14
CA GLU A 179 -20.36 14.15 0.92
C GLU A 179 -19.59 12.88 0.53
N ARG A 180 -18.31 12.79 0.89
CA ARG A 180 -17.38 11.76 0.37
C ARG A 180 -16.34 11.37 1.41
N GLU A 181 -15.75 10.19 1.22
CA GLU A 181 -14.55 9.76 1.94
C GLU A 181 -13.30 10.35 1.31
N VAL A 182 -12.38 10.81 2.17
CA VAL A 182 -11.08 11.39 1.84
C VAL A 182 -9.99 10.42 2.28
N LEU A 183 -9.10 10.04 1.35
CA LEU A 183 -7.91 9.26 1.65
C LEU A 183 -6.81 10.19 2.20
N VAL A 184 -6.34 9.91 3.41
CA VAL A 184 -5.31 10.73 4.07
C VAL A 184 -4.02 9.92 4.21
N LEU A 185 -2.89 10.46 3.75
CA LEU A 185 -1.54 9.97 4.08
C LEU A 185 -0.98 10.73 5.28
N THR A 186 -0.34 10.03 6.22
CA THR A 186 0.40 10.67 7.30
C THR A 186 1.59 9.86 7.80
N ASP A 187 2.60 10.53 8.33
CA ASP A 187 3.81 9.94 8.92
C ASP A 187 4.03 10.36 10.38
N HIS A 188 3.04 10.98 11.01
CA HIS A 188 3.16 11.50 12.37
C HIS A 188 1.82 11.53 13.10
N MET A 189 1.86 11.55 14.43
CA MET A 189 0.66 11.38 15.25
C MET A 189 -0.34 12.53 15.17
N ALA A 190 0.11 13.75 14.89
CA ALA A 190 -0.76 14.92 14.75
C ALA A 190 -1.57 14.91 13.44
N GLY A 191 -1.19 14.09 12.45
CA GLY A 191 -1.94 13.94 11.21
C GLY A 191 -3.21 13.10 11.34
N PHE A 192 -3.38 12.35 12.43
CA PHE A 192 -4.59 11.59 12.73
C PHE A 192 -5.70 12.47 13.32
N GLY A 193 -6.95 12.19 12.98
CA GLY A 193 -8.12 12.90 13.51
C GLY A 193 -8.39 12.62 14.98
N ALA A 194 -9.38 13.29 15.55
CA ALA A 194 -9.97 12.98 16.85
C ALA A 194 -11.38 12.41 16.66
N VAL A 195 -11.83 11.55 17.58
CA VAL A 195 -13.24 11.13 17.62
C VAL A 195 -14.06 12.36 18.02
N GLY A 196 -14.97 12.81 17.15
CA GLY A 196 -15.79 14.01 17.39
C GLY A 196 -14.96 15.29 17.64
N ASP A 197 -15.54 16.26 18.34
CA ASP A 197 -14.90 17.54 18.68
C ASP A 197 -13.92 17.41 19.86
N GLY A 198 -12.91 16.54 19.73
CA GLY A 198 -11.83 16.37 20.72
C GLY A 198 -12.15 15.43 21.89
N SER A 199 -12.98 14.41 21.66
CA SER A 199 -13.76 13.75 22.73
C SER A 199 -12.93 12.98 23.76
N GLU A 200 -13.18 13.33 25.02
CA GLU A 200 -13.09 12.43 26.17
C GLU A 200 -14.21 11.39 26.06
N VAL A 201 -13.85 10.11 26.10
CA VAL A 201 -14.80 8.99 25.99
C VAL A 201 -14.92 8.30 27.34
N PRO A 202 -16.11 8.26 27.95
CA PRO A 202 -16.29 7.61 29.25
C PRO A 202 -16.07 6.09 29.20
N PHE A 203 -15.36 5.56 30.19
CA PHE A 203 -15.27 4.13 30.44
C PHE A 203 -16.38 3.67 31.39
N ARG A 204 -17.28 2.80 30.92
CA ARG A 204 -18.45 2.31 31.66
C ARG A 204 -18.44 0.78 31.77
N PRO A 205 -17.67 0.18 32.71
CA PRO A 205 -17.45 -1.28 32.79
C PRO A 205 -18.70 -2.09 33.15
N ARG A 206 -19.73 -1.45 33.70
CA ARG A 206 -21.01 -2.07 34.06
C ARG A 206 -22.07 -1.96 32.96
N GLY A 207 -21.75 -1.31 31.83
CA GLY A 207 -22.63 -1.21 30.66
C GLY A 207 -23.87 -0.33 30.85
N GLU A 208 -23.95 0.44 31.94
CA GLU A 208 -25.15 1.15 32.41
C GLU A 208 -25.69 2.21 31.44
N GLN A 209 -24.84 2.78 30.57
CA GLN A 209 -25.22 3.79 29.56
C GLN A 209 -24.60 3.58 28.17
N ARG A 210 -23.84 2.49 27.98
CA ARG A 210 -23.04 2.09 26.80
C ARG A 210 -22.20 3.23 26.15
N ASP A 211 -20.90 3.15 26.39
CA ASP A 211 -19.77 3.84 25.73
C ASP A 211 -18.68 2.76 25.55
N VAL A 212 -17.39 3.02 25.84
CA VAL A 212 -16.40 1.94 26.01
C VAL A 212 -16.70 1.19 27.31
N PHE A 213 -17.00 -0.10 27.22
CA PHE A 213 -17.39 -0.94 28.37
C PHE A 213 -16.43 -2.11 28.64
N SER A 214 -15.52 -2.40 27.72
CA SER A 214 -14.48 -3.42 27.89
C SER A 214 -13.16 -2.88 27.37
N LEU A 215 -12.08 -3.12 28.11
CA LEU A 215 -10.73 -2.75 27.71
C LEU A 215 -9.72 -3.69 28.37
N GLN A 216 -8.77 -4.16 27.57
CA GLN A 216 -7.60 -4.90 28.02
C GLN A 216 -6.37 -4.41 27.25
N VAL A 217 -5.19 -4.49 27.86
CA VAL A 217 -3.93 -4.21 27.18
C VAL A 217 -3.14 -5.51 27.01
N LYS A 218 -2.69 -5.77 25.79
CA LYS A 218 -1.77 -6.85 25.46
C LYS A 218 -0.37 -6.27 25.33
N THR A 219 0.50 -6.61 26.27
CA THR A 219 1.92 -6.24 26.24
C THR A 219 2.76 -7.42 25.77
N ARG A 220 3.60 -7.22 24.75
CA ARG A 220 4.50 -8.26 24.21
C ARG A 220 5.97 -7.83 24.21
N LEU A 221 6.86 -8.81 24.29
CA LEU A 221 8.30 -8.59 24.10
C LEU A 221 8.58 -8.14 22.66
N ILE A 222 9.48 -7.17 22.51
CA ILE A 222 10.00 -6.70 21.22
C ILE A 222 11.54 -6.63 21.26
N PRO A 223 12.22 -6.77 20.10
CA PRO A 223 13.67 -6.58 20.00
C PRO A 223 14.11 -5.18 20.46
N ALA A 224 15.36 -5.07 20.93
CA ALA A 224 15.92 -3.81 21.42
C ALA A 224 16.74 -3.06 20.36
N GLY A 225 17.52 -3.78 19.56
CA GLY A 225 18.36 -3.18 18.51
C GLY A 225 17.78 -3.38 17.11
N TYR A 226 17.88 -2.36 16.27
CA TYR A 226 17.48 -2.38 14.88
C TYR A 226 18.62 -1.86 14.02
N VAL A 227 19.16 -2.72 13.15
CA VAL A 227 20.28 -2.40 12.27
C VAL A 227 19.83 -2.54 10.82
N VAL A 228 20.14 -1.53 10.01
CA VAL A 228 19.94 -1.57 8.55
C VAL A 228 21.27 -1.40 7.85
N GLN A 229 21.46 -2.16 6.76
CA GLN A 229 22.70 -2.22 5.99
C GLN A 229 22.42 -2.16 4.48
N ASP A 230 23.28 -1.48 3.73
CA ASP A 230 23.28 -1.56 2.27
C ASP A 230 24.68 -1.29 1.68
N TYR A 231 24.77 -1.31 0.35
CA TYR A 231 25.96 -0.99 -0.41
C TYR A 231 25.64 -0.06 -1.58
N ASN A 232 26.35 1.07 -1.63
CA ASN A 232 26.27 2.03 -2.74
C ASN A 232 27.57 2.04 -3.55
N TYR A 233 27.53 1.41 -4.73
CA TYR A 233 28.68 1.36 -5.62
C TYR A 233 29.20 2.73 -6.10
N ARG A 234 28.39 3.79 -6.02
CA ARG A 234 28.83 5.15 -6.39
C ARG A 234 29.74 5.75 -5.31
N HIS A 235 29.59 5.29 -4.07
CA HIS A 235 30.36 5.71 -2.91
C HIS A 235 30.74 4.49 -2.06
N PRO A 236 31.57 3.57 -2.59
CA PRO A 236 31.77 2.23 -2.01
C PRO A 236 32.51 2.23 -0.66
N ARG A 237 33.09 3.37 -0.25
CA ARG A 237 33.79 3.55 1.02
C ARG A 237 32.92 4.16 2.13
N ILE A 238 31.72 4.63 1.80
CA ILE A 238 30.80 5.14 2.82
C ILE A 238 30.18 3.95 3.53
N ASP A 239 30.31 3.91 4.86
CA ASP A 239 29.60 2.94 5.67
C ASP A 239 28.10 3.25 5.64
N LEU A 240 27.35 2.32 5.09
CA LEU A 240 25.89 2.35 5.03
C LEU A 240 25.34 1.34 6.04
N THR A 241 25.88 1.35 7.25
CA THR A 241 25.33 0.67 8.43
C THR A 241 24.74 1.73 9.34
N ALA A 242 23.46 1.58 9.70
CA ALA A 242 22.80 2.44 10.68
C ALA A 242 22.10 1.58 11.73
N HIS A 243 22.02 2.10 12.95
CA HIS A 243 21.42 1.41 14.09
C HIS A 243 20.45 2.33 14.83
N HIS A 244 19.45 1.74 15.46
CA HIS A 244 18.54 2.40 16.39
C HIS A 244 18.24 1.46 17.56
N GLU A 245 18.25 1.99 18.77
CA GLU A 245 17.99 1.22 19.99
C GLU A 245 16.73 1.73 20.69
N LEU A 246 15.90 0.82 21.19
CA LEU A 246 14.75 1.13 22.02
C LEU A 246 15.12 0.90 23.50
N PRO A 247 15.29 1.96 24.32
CA PRO A 247 15.75 1.81 25.70
C PRO A 247 14.83 0.97 26.59
N ALA A 248 13.53 0.94 26.28
CA ALA A 248 12.53 0.20 27.04
C ALA A 248 12.32 -1.24 26.55
N ALA A 249 13.02 -1.66 25.49
CA ALA A 249 12.96 -3.02 24.97
C ALA A 249 13.94 -3.94 25.74
N TYR A 250 13.72 -5.24 25.65
CA TYR A 250 14.43 -6.22 26.48
C TYR A 250 15.79 -6.59 25.88
N ALA A 251 15.84 -7.67 25.09
CA ALA A 251 17.06 -8.22 24.52
C ALA A 251 16.85 -8.63 23.06
N GLY A 252 17.96 -8.80 22.33
CA GLY A 252 17.97 -9.18 20.92
C GLY A 252 17.89 -8.00 19.97
N GLY A 253 18.14 -8.27 18.69
CA GLY A 253 18.10 -7.26 17.65
C GLY A 253 17.71 -7.83 16.30
N VAL A 254 17.30 -6.94 15.39
CA VAL A 254 16.96 -7.25 14.00
C VAL A 254 18.00 -6.57 13.11
N VAL A 255 18.58 -7.33 12.19
CA VAL A 255 19.50 -6.81 11.16
C VAL A 255 18.85 -7.03 9.80
N GLU A 256 18.72 -5.95 9.01
CA GLU A 256 18.15 -5.98 7.66
C GLU A 256 19.18 -5.47 6.65
N TYR A 257 19.41 -6.23 5.58
CA TYR A 257 20.25 -5.81 4.46
C TYR A 257 19.37 -5.58 3.22
N GLY A 258 19.67 -4.56 2.42
CA GLY A 258 19.00 -4.33 1.14
C GLY A 258 17.75 -3.45 1.23
N THR A 259 17.69 -2.53 2.20
CA THR A 259 16.65 -1.49 2.29
C THR A 259 16.74 -0.40 1.23
N HIS A 260 17.76 -0.45 0.37
CA HIS A 260 17.99 0.38 -0.80
C HIS A 260 18.25 1.89 -0.55
N PHE A 261 18.67 2.25 0.67
CA PHE A 261 19.08 3.62 0.99
C PHE A 261 20.47 3.97 0.41
N LYS A 262 20.71 5.27 0.20
CA LYS A 262 21.91 5.79 -0.49
C LYS A 262 22.86 6.54 0.41
N THR A 263 22.39 7.01 1.56
CA THR A 263 23.17 7.84 2.50
C THR A 263 23.04 7.34 3.94
N PRO A 264 24.02 7.63 4.82
CA PRO A 264 23.93 7.26 6.23
C PRO A 264 22.69 7.84 6.94
N ASP A 265 22.24 9.05 6.56
CA ASP A 265 21.07 9.68 7.16
C ASP A 265 19.76 9.00 6.77
N GLU A 266 19.62 8.55 5.51
CA GLU A 266 18.52 7.67 5.13
C GLU A 266 18.58 6.34 5.90
N GLY A 267 19.77 5.81 6.16
CA GLY A 267 19.96 4.63 6.99
C GLY A 267 19.42 4.83 8.42
N LYS A 268 19.74 5.96 9.06
CA LYS A 268 19.22 6.31 10.40
C LYS A 268 17.69 6.44 10.39
N PHE A 269 17.14 7.06 9.34
CA PHE A 269 15.69 7.15 9.13
C PHE A 269 15.06 5.74 9.10
N PHE A 270 15.58 4.83 8.28
CA PHE A 270 15.03 3.48 8.20
C PHE A 270 15.20 2.70 9.50
N ALA A 271 16.36 2.75 10.17
CA ALA A 271 16.56 2.08 11.46
C ALA A 271 15.52 2.54 12.51
N ARG A 272 15.25 3.85 12.57
CA ARG A 272 14.21 4.44 13.44
C ARG A 272 12.80 3.95 13.04
N VAL A 273 12.44 4.02 11.76
CA VAL A 273 11.12 3.56 11.29
C VAL A 273 10.89 2.08 11.63
N ARG A 274 11.91 1.22 11.51
CA ARG A 274 11.83 -0.20 11.87
C ARG A 274 11.65 -0.42 13.36
N ALA A 275 12.33 0.39 14.18
CA ALA A 275 12.15 0.38 15.62
C ALA A 275 10.72 0.80 16.01
N GLU A 276 10.23 1.92 15.48
CA GLU A 276 8.88 2.43 15.71
C GLU A 276 7.80 1.44 15.23
N GLU A 277 8.00 0.78 14.08
CA GLU A 277 7.14 -0.31 13.56
C GLU A 277 6.98 -1.45 14.57
N ARG A 278 8.05 -1.85 15.26
CA ARG A 278 7.94 -2.88 16.30
C ARG A 278 7.41 -2.32 17.61
N GLN A 279 7.79 -1.08 17.97
CA GLN A 279 7.35 -0.44 19.20
C GLN A 279 5.84 -0.26 19.26
N SER A 280 5.20 0.08 18.14
CA SER A 280 3.74 0.23 18.03
C SER A 280 2.97 -1.05 18.38
N THR A 281 3.63 -2.21 18.29
CA THR A 281 3.02 -3.52 18.56
C THR A 281 3.23 -4.01 20.00
N ARG A 282 4.01 -3.28 20.80
CA ARG A 282 4.34 -3.68 22.17
C ARG A 282 3.10 -3.67 23.05
N ASP A 283 2.47 -2.51 23.18
CA ASP A 283 1.31 -2.28 24.05
C ASP A 283 0.10 -1.99 23.16
N VAL A 284 -0.74 -2.99 22.96
CA VAL A 284 -1.94 -2.90 22.13
C VAL A 284 -3.17 -3.04 23.01
N TYR A 285 -3.99 -2.01 23.04
CA TYR A 285 -5.28 -2.01 23.71
C TYR A 285 -6.30 -2.71 22.82
N VAL A 286 -7.09 -3.60 23.39
CA VAL A 286 -8.23 -4.25 22.75
C VAL A 286 -9.45 -3.91 23.59
N GLY A 287 -10.46 -3.33 22.97
CA GLY A 287 -11.65 -2.88 23.68
C GLY A 287 -12.92 -3.06 22.90
N GLU A 288 -14.03 -2.76 23.55
CA GLU A 288 -15.36 -2.89 22.98
C GLU A 288 -16.21 -1.69 23.40
N SER A 289 -17.01 -1.19 22.46
CA SER A 289 -17.89 -0.06 22.67
C SER A 289 -19.18 -0.18 21.86
N ASP A 290 -20.13 0.72 22.07
CA ASP A 290 -21.29 0.92 21.20
C ASP A 290 -21.27 2.28 20.49
N ILE A 291 -20.11 2.94 20.44
CA ILE A 291 -19.94 4.30 19.88
C ILE A 291 -19.82 4.19 18.36
N PRO A 292 -20.83 4.63 17.57
CA PRO A 292 -20.79 4.48 16.11
C PRO A 292 -19.67 5.26 15.45
N ALA A 293 -19.30 6.40 16.03
CA ALA A 293 -18.28 7.33 15.56
C ALA A 293 -16.84 6.78 15.59
N PHE A 294 -16.58 5.64 16.23
CA PHE A 294 -15.24 5.03 16.23
C PHE A 294 -14.86 4.58 14.82
N GLY A 295 -13.69 4.99 14.34
CA GLY A 295 -13.15 4.61 13.04
C GLY A 295 -11.62 4.58 13.09
N ALA A 296 -10.99 3.84 12.17
CA ALA A 296 -9.54 3.73 12.13
C ALA A 296 -8.88 5.07 11.74
N GLY A 297 -7.79 5.44 12.43
CA GLY A 297 -7.13 6.73 12.24
C GLY A 297 -7.68 7.86 13.11
N LEU A 298 -8.62 7.58 14.02
CA LEU A 298 -9.12 8.53 15.02
C LEU A 298 -8.47 8.32 16.39
N ARG A 299 -8.28 9.43 17.11
CA ARG A 299 -7.74 9.47 18.47
C ARG A 299 -8.82 9.82 19.49
N PHE A 300 -8.70 9.29 20.71
CA PHE A 300 -9.58 9.65 21.83
C PHE A 300 -8.85 9.52 23.17
N THR A 301 -9.31 10.25 24.18
CA THR A 301 -8.88 10.06 25.58
C THR A 301 -9.94 9.26 26.31
N LEU A 302 -9.54 8.31 27.17
CA LEU A 302 -10.49 7.47 27.90
C LEU A 302 -10.69 8.02 29.32
N GLU A 303 -11.88 8.52 29.62
CA GLU A 303 -12.24 9.07 30.92
C GLU A 303 -12.66 7.96 31.90
N GLY A 304 -12.34 8.11 33.19
CA GLY A 304 -12.75 7.16 34.23
C GLY A 304 -11.95 5.86 34.29
N HIS A 305 -10.84 5.75 33.53
CA HIS A 305 -9.96 4.59 33.54
C HIS A 305 -8.54 4.92 34.04
N ARG A 306 -8.31 4.76 35.35
CA ARG A 306 -7.07 5.15 36.09
C ARG A 306 -5.72 4.58 35.60
N HIS A 307 -5.73 3.65 34.66
CA HIS A 307 -4.53 2.94 34.17
C HIS A 307 -4.25 3.16 32.67
N VAL A 308 -5.04 3.98 31.98
CA VAL A 308 -4.78 4.36 30.58
C VAL A 308 -3.99 5.66 30.57
N GLU A 309 -3.00 5.77 29.68
CA GLU A 309 -2.16 6.96 29.56
C GLU A 309 -2.99 8.20 29.18
N GLU A 310 -2.69 9.34 29.81
CA GLU A 310 -3.38 10.62 29.54
C GLU A 310 -3.20 11.10 28.10
N SER A 311 -2.15 10.65 27.41
CA SER A 311 -1.92 10.97 25.99
C SER A 311 -3.04 10.49 25.06
N GLY A 312 -3.91 9.60 25.54
CA GLY A 312 -4.99 9.01 24.76
C GLY A 312 -4.56 7.82 23.92
N LEU A 313 -5.49 7.33 23.12
CA LEU A 313 -5.39 6.14 22.30
C LEU A 313 -5.67 6.48 20.83
N LEU A 314 -4.88 5.89 19.92
CA LEU A 314 -5.14 5.89 18.47
C LEU A 314 -5.83 4.58 18.09
N LEU A 315 -7.02 4.67 17.51
CA LEU A 315 -7.73 3.52 16.93
C LEU A 315 -7.01 3.07 15.65
N VAL A 316 -6.34 1.92 15.72
CA VAL A 316 -5.63 1.34 14.56
C VAL A 316 -6.51 0.40 13.74
N GLU A 317 -7.53 -0.19 14.36
CA GLU A 317 -8.50 -1.08 13.73
C GLU A 317 -9.82 -1.04 14.50
N VAL A 318 -10.94 -1.05 13.78
CA VAL A 318 -12.29 -1.11 14.35
C VAL A 318 -13.12 -2.09 13.53
N GLU A 319 -13.80 -3.00 14.21
CA GLU A 319 -14.75 -3.95 13.64
C GLU A 319 -16.14 -3.63 14.17
N HIS A 320 -17.09 -3.42 13.26
CA HIS A 320 -18.46 -3.02 13.54
C HIS A 320 -19.41 -4.19 13.33
N GLU A 321 -20.34 -4.39 14.25
CA GLU A 321 -21.46 -5.31 14.09
C GLU A 321 -22.77 -4.65 14.51
N ALA A 322 -23.78 -4.73 13.65
CA ALA A 322 -25.10 -4.22 13.93
C ALA A 322 -26.19 -5.14 13.37
N ASN A 323 -27.30 -5.22 14.10
CA ASN A 323 -28.51 -5.92 13.66
C ASN A 323 -29.74 -5.05 13.93
N GLN A 324 -30.68 -5.07 13.00
CA GLN A 324 -31.96 -4.38 13.07
C GLN A 324 -33.10 -5.35 12.83
N VAL A 325 -34.21 -5.14 13.53
CA VAL A 325 -35.45 -5.86 13.26
C VAL A 325 -36.08 -5.25 12.01
N VAL A 326 -36.24 -6.09 10.98
CA VAL A 326 -36.92 -5.75 9.73
C VAL A 326 -38.07 -6.74 9.58
N GLY A 327 -39.31 -6.24 9.52
CA GLY A 327 -40.49 -7.07 9.32
C GLY A 327 -40.49 -7.75 7.95
N GLY A 328 -41.01 -8.98 7.86
CA GLY A 328 -41.18 -9.71 6.60
C GLY A 328 -40.26 -10.92 6.38
N HIS A 329 -39.47 -11.35 7.39
CA HIS A 329 -38.66 -12.58 7.33
C HIS A 329 -38.93 -13.48 8.54
N GLY A 330 -39.24 -14.76 8.30
CA GLY A 330 -39.65 -15.76 9.32
C GLY A 330 -38.53 -16.32 10.21
N GLY A 331 -37.61 -15.47 10.68
CA GLY A 331 -36.50 -15.84 11.58
C GLY A 331 -36.70 -15.38 13.03
N VAL A 332 -35.86 -15.87 13.95
CA VAL A 332 -35.85 -15.42 15.36
C VAL A 332 -35.45 -13.94 15.40
N GLU A 333 -36.41 -13.06 15.72
CA GLU A 333 -36.17 -11.64 15.88
C GLU A 333 -35.15 -11.38 17.00
N SER A 334 -33.94 -10.98 16.61
CA SER A 334 -32.93 -10.52 17.56
C SER A 334 -33.14 -9.03 17.87
N ALA A 335 -33.04 -8.65 19.14
CA ALA A 335 -33.19 -7.25 19.53
C ALA A 335 -32.20 -6.34 18.78
N PRO A 336 -32.61 -5.14 18.33
CA PRO A 336 -31.71 -4.23 17.65
C PRO A 336 -30.48 -3.95 18.50
N SER A 337 -29.31 -4.07 17.90
CA SER A 337 -28.05 -3.92 18.62
C SER A 337 -26.96 -3.38 17.70
N TYR A 338 -26.09 -2.55 18.29
CA TYR A 338 -24.85 -2.12 17.69
C TYR A 338 -23.74 -2.34 18.72
N ARG A 339 -22.59 -2.82 18.25
CA ARG A 339 -21.34 -2.90 19.00
C ARG A 339 -20.18 -2.77 18.02
N ASN A 340 -19.06 -2.27 18.52
CA ASN A 340 -17.78 -2.45 17.86
C ASN A 340 -16.77 -3.09 18.82
N SER A 341 -15.79 -3.77 18.23
CA SER A 341 -14.54 -4.09 18.88
C SER A 341 -13.43 -3.29 18.22
N PHE A 342 -12.43 -2.88 18.98
CA PHE A 342 -11.36 -2.05 18.45
C PHE A 342 -10.00 -2.47 18.98
N ARG A 343 -8.97 -2.16 18.18
CA ARG A 343 -7.58 -2.19 18.61
C ARG A 343 -7.03 -0.78 18.58
N ALA A 344 -6.30 -0.43 19.62
CA ALA A 344 -5.68 0.87 19.75
C ALA A 344 -4.27 0.79 20.30
N ILE A 345 -3.49 1.84 20.08
CA ILE A 345 -2.15 2.02 20.66
C ILE A 345 -2.11 3.35 21.42
N PRO A 346 -1.14 3.55 22.34
CA PRO A 346 -0.92 4.86 22.94
C PRO A 346 -0.67 5.94 21.90
N ALA A 347 -1.41 7.05 21.96
CA ALA A 347 -1.26 8.15 21.01
C ALA A 347 0.04 8.96 21.21
N GLY A 348 0.75 8.75 22.32
CA GLY A 348 2.10 9.28 22.55
C GLY A 348 3.21 8.54 21.77
N ARG A 349 2.90 7.46 21.07
CA ARG A 349 3.88 6.64 20.32
C ARG A 349 3.63 6.74 18.83
N ALA A 350 4.71 6.85 18.05
CA ALA A 350 4.59 6.82 16.59
C ALA A 350 3.99 5.50 16.11
N TYR A 351 2.97 5.58 15.26
CA TYR A 351 2.47 4.44 14.52
C TYR A 351 3.20 4.34 13.18
N ARG A 352 3.75 3.15 12.90
CA ARG A 352 4.19 2.76 11.56
C ARG A 352 3.40 1.52 11.14
N PRO A 353 2.85 1.49 9.92
CA PRO A 353 2.07 0.34 9.49
C PRO A 353 2.95 -0.91 9.37
N PRO A 354 2.39 -2.10 9.63
CA PRO A 354 3.12 -3.35 9.45
C PRO A 354 3.42 -3.56 7.96
N ARG A 355 4.62 -4.07 7.65
CA ARG A 355 5.01 -4.45 6.28
C ARG A 355 4.38 -5.78 5.85
N ILE A 356 3.11 -5.75 5.44
CA ILE A 356 2.35 -6.93 5.03
C ILE A 356 2.29 -7.11 3.51
N THR A 357 2.45 -6.02 2.75
CA THR A 357 2.36 -6.07 1.29
C THR A 357 3.66 -6.70 0.74
N PRO A 358 3.56 -7.80 -0.04
CA PRO A 358 4.75 -8.43 -0.60
C PRO A 358 5.55 -7.46 -1.47
N ARG A 359 6.87 -7.44 -1.28
CA ARG A 359 7.76 -6.73 -2.20
C ARG A 359 7.89 -7.54 -3.50
N PRO A 360 7.71 -6.92 -4.69
CA PRO A 360 7.91 -7.62 -5.94
C PRO A 360 9.38 -8.06 -6.06
N ARG A 361 9.59 -9.26 -6.58
CA ARG A 361 10.93 -9.81 -6.85
C ARG A 361 10.99 -10.38 -8.26
N ILE A 362 12.08 -10.09 -8.96
CA ILE A 362 12.42 -10.70 -10.24
C ILE A 362 13.45 -11.80 -9.96
N HIS A 363 12.99 -13.05 -9.97
CA HIS A 363 13.83 -14.20 -9.68
C HIS A 363 14.79 -14.58 -10.83
N GLY A 364 14.46 -14.16 -12.05
CA GLY A 364 15.20 -14.50 -13.26
C GLY A 364 15.92 -13.31 -13.89
N LEU A 365 16.17 -13.45 -15.19
CA LEU A 365 16.66 -12.37 -16.03
C LEU A 365 15.51 -11.80 -16.86
N LEU A 366 15.58 -10.51 -17.15
CA LEU A 366 14.72 -9.87 -18.15
C LEU A 366 15.59 -9.38 -19.31
N SER A 367 15.02 -9.27 -20.51
CA SER A 367 15.70 -8.61 -21.62
C SER A 367 15.34 -7.13 -21.70
N GLY A 368 16.25 -6.37 -22.30
CA GLY A 368 16.17 -4.95 -22.53
C GLY A 368 16.90 -4.61 -23.82
N VAL A 369 16.59 -3.45 -24.41
CA VAL A 369 17.32 -2.92 -25.55
C VAL A 369 18.14 -1.72 -25.09
N VAL A 370 19.43 -1.68 -25.41
CA VAL A 370 20.25 -0.49 -25.14
C VAL A 370 19.73 0.66 -26.00
N GLU A 371 19.36 1.76 -25.36
CA GLU A 371 18.79 2.93 -26.03
C GLU A 371 19.86 4.02 -26.27
N SER A 372 19.60 4.88 -27.26
CA SER A 372 20.38 6.10 -27.45
C SER A 372 19.64 7.30 -26.87
N ASN A 373 20.30 8.07 -26.01
CA ASN A 373 19.73 9.24 -25.34
C ASN A 373 19.42 10.43 -26.28
N ALA A 374 19.51 10.27 -27.62
CA ALA A 374 19.14 11.30 -28.61
C ALA A 374 18.82 10.69 -29.98
N VAL A 375 17.79 11.21 -30.64
CA VAL A 375 17.45 10.90 -32.04
C VAL A 375 18.66 11.18 -32.94
N GLY A 376 19.18 10.16 -33.63
CA GLY A 376 20.21 10.32 -34.66
C GLY A 376 21.68 10.34 -34.19
N GLN A 377 22.00 10.07 -32.92
CA GLN A 377 23.41 9.97 -32.46
C GLN A 377 23.75 8.59 -31.86
N ARG A 378 25.05 8.23 -31.92
CA ARG A 378 25.63 6.99 -31.34
C ARG A 378 25.35 6.93 -29.83
N ALA A 379 25.13 5.72 -29.29
CA ALA A 379 24.93 5.50 -27.84
C ALA A 379 25.99 6.24 -27.03
N ARG A 380 25.55 7.05 -26.06
CA ARG A 380 26.44 7.62 -25.04
C ARG A 380 26.41 6.72 -23.81
N ILE A 381 27.47 5.94 -23.68
CA ILE A 381 27.90 5.42 -22.39
C ILE A 381 28.18 6.64 -21.51
N ASP A 382 27.72 6.62 -20.26
CA ASP A 382 27.98 7.72 -19.34
C ASP A 382 29.46 7.74 -18.89
N PRO A 383 29.93 8.79 -18.17
CA PRO A 383 31.32 8.85 -17.68
C PRO A 383 31.75 7.70 -16.76
N LYS A 384 30.81 6.84 -16.32
CA LYS A 384 31.04 5.69 -15.45
C LYS A 384 30.88 4.34 -16.18
N GLY A 385 30.74 4.33 -17.50
CA GLY A 385 30.64 3.07 -18.25
C GLY A 385 29.23 2.46 -18.28
N ARG A 386 28.18 3.21 -17.92
CA ARG A 386 26.79 2.72 -17.78
C ARG A 386 25.94 3.02 -19.01
N TYR A 387 24.83 2.30 -19.15
CA TYR A 387 23.94 2.34 -20.31
C TYR A 387 22.51 2.67 -19.91
N THR A 388 21.82 3.41 -20.76
CA THR A 388 20.37 3.53 -20.72
C THR A 388 19.76 2.31 -21.39
N VAL A 389 18.78 1.68 -20.74
CA VAL A 389 18.10 0.49 -21.27
C VAL A 389 16.60 0.74 -21.33
N GLN A 390 16.00 0.41 -22.46
CA GLN A 390 14.56 0.29 -22.61
C GLN A 390 14.15 -1.13 -22.19
N PHE A 391 13.32 -1.24 -21.16
CA PHE A 391 12.82 -2.52 -20.65
C PHE A 391 11.59 -2.95 -21.46
N HIS A 392 11.50 -4.23 -21.83
CA HIS A 392 10.39 -4.71 -22.66
C HIS A 392 9.04 -4.70 -21.95
N PHE A 393 9.04 -4.79 -20.61
CA PHE A 393 7.81 -4.82 -19.83
C PHE A 393 7.22 -3.44 -19.57
N ASP A 394 7.99 -2.36 -19.77
CA ASP A 394 7.59 -1.02 -19.35
C ASP A 394 6.39 -0.54 -20.18
N THR A 395 5.22 -0.47 -19.55
CA THR A 395 3.96 -0.12 -20.19
C THR A 395 3.66 1.37 -20.16
N ALA A 396 4.58 2.20 -19.64
CA ALA A 396 4.41 3.65 -19.58
C ALA A 396 3.90 4.20 -20.92
N ALA A 397 2.79 4.95 -20.87
CA ALA A 397 2.05 5.42 -22.04
C ALA A 397 3.01 6.05 -23.07
N GLY A 398 2.87 5.66 -24.33
CA GLY A 398 3.86 5.81 -25.41
C GLY A 398 4.29 7.22 -25.83
N GLY A 399 4.17 8.23 -24.97
CA GLY A 399 4.69 9.59 -25.14
C GLY A 399 5.74 10.03 -24.09
N GLY A 400 6.06 9.21 -23.08
CA GLY A 400 7.14 9.47 -22.12
C GLY A 400 8.50 8.89 -22.54
N ALA A 401 9.60 9.37 -21.96
CA ALA A 401 10.94 8.82 -22.17
C ALA A 401 10.99 7.36 -21.67
N LYS A 402 10.95 6.38 -22.59
CA LYS A 402 10.93 4.92 -22.35
C LYS A 402 12.26 4.35 -21.84
N ALA A 403 13.10 5.22 -21.30
CA ALA A 403 14.51 4.98 -21.11
C ALA A 403 14.79 4.95 -19.61
N SER A 404 15.43 3.90 -19.10
CA SER A 404 15.81 3.83 -17.69
C SER A 404 16.90 4.83 -17.30
N ARG A 405 17.13 5.01 -15.99
CA ARG A 405 18.39 5.58 -15.50
C ARG A 405 19.60 4.75 -15.99
N PRO A 406 20.82 5.32 -16.03
CA PRO A 406 22.02 4.54 -16.38
C PRO A 406 22.21 3.29 -15.50
N VAL A 407 22.28 2.13 -16.16
CA VAL A 407 22.43 0.78 -15.61
C VAL A 407 23.89 0.30 -15.77
N ARG A 408 24.45 -0.30 -14.73
CA ARG A 408 25.80 -0.89 -14.79
C ARG A 408 25.78 -2.16 -15.63
N MET A 409 26.89 -2.44 -16.31
CA MET A 409 27.13 -3.70 -16.99
C MET A 409 28.20 -4.51 -16.25
N ALA A 410 27.93 -5.78 -16.02
CA ALA A 410 28.92 -6.74 -15.56
C ALA A 410 30.01 -6.89 -16.62
N GLN A 411 31.27 -6.81 -16.20
CA GLN A 411 32.43 -6.91 -17.08
C GLN A 411 33.19 -8.19 -16.77
N PRO A 412 33.71 -8.93 -17.79
CA PRO A 412 34.50 -10.13 -17.56
C PRO A 412 35.76 -9.89 -16.70
N HIS A 413 36.32 -8.68 -16.77
CA HIS A 413 37.48 -8.27 -15.99
C HIS A 413 37.38 -6.79 -15.64
N ALA A 414 37.54 -6.43 -14.35
CA ALA A 414 37.47 -5.04 -13.90
C ALA A 414 38.26 -4.85 -12.59
N GLY A 415 38.90 -3.69 -12.44
CA GLY A 415 39.54 -3.25 -11.20
C GLY A 415 40.04 -1.80 -11.26
N PRO A 416 40.80 -1.33 -10.27
CA PRO A 416 41.28 0.05 -10.22
C PRO A 416 42.22 0.39 -11.39
N GLY A 417 41.70 1.06 -12.42
CA GLY A 417 42.49 1.53 -13.57
C GLY A 417 42.75 0.48 -14.66
N TYR A 418 42.12 -0.70 -14.59
CA TYR A 418 42.25 -1.76 -15.60
C TYR A 418 40.92 -2.51 -15.78
N GLY A 419 40.76 -3.19 -16.92
CA GLY A 419 39.58 -4.02 -17.18
C GLY A 419 39.39 -4.37 -18.64
N MET A 420 38.28 -5.06 -18.92
CA MET A 420 37.83 -5.49 -20.24
C MET A 420 36.40 -4.99 -20.45
N HIS A 421 36.25 -3.94 -21.25
CA HIS A 421 34.96 -3.33 -21.55
C HIS A 421 34.80 -3.14 -23.06
N PHE A 422 33.85 -3.87 -23.64
CA PHE A 422 33.38 -3.61 -25.00
C PHE A 422 32.09 -2.79 -24.96
N PRO A 423 32.10 -1.54 -25.44
CA PRO A 423 30.92 -0.70 -25.54
C PRO A 423 29.77 -1.36 -26.34
N VAL A 424 28.67 -1.67 -25.65
CA VAL A 424 27.42 -2.15 -26.26
C VAL A 424 26.78 -0.99 -27.04
N LYS A 425 26.29 -1.27 -28.25
CA LYS A 425 25.74 -0.25 -29.16
C LYS A 425 24.23 -0.10 -28.95
N PRO A 426 23.61 1.03 -29.34
CA PRO A 426 22.16 1.14 -29.30
C PRO A 426 21.52 0.07 -30.19
N GLY A 427 20.33 -0.38 -29.80
CA GLY A 427 19.62 -1.45 -30.49
C GLY A 427 20.13 -2.85 -30.14
N THR A 428 21.23 -2.98 -29.40
CA THR A 428 21.69 -4.30 -28.93
C THR A 428 20.83 -4.78 -27.77
N GLU A 429 20.34 -6.01 -27.88
CA GLU A 429 19.60 -6.68 -26.83
C GLU A 429 20.55 -7.13 -25.71
N VAL A 430 20.12 -6.89 -24.48
CA VAL A 430 20.89 -7.19 -23.27
C VAL A 430 20.03 -7.96 -22.28
N LEU A 431 20.67 -8.84 -21.51
CA LEU A 431 20.07 -9.47 -20.35
C LEU A 431 20.35 -8.64 -19.10
N LEU A 432 19.32 -8.53 -18.27
CA LEU A 432 19.29 -7.78 -17.02
C LEU A 432 19.08 -8.74 -15.86
N GLY A 433 20.01 -8.73 -14.91
CA GLY A 433 19.82 -9.28 -13.57
C GLY A 433 19.40 -8.19 -12.58
N PHE A 434 18.92 -8.62 -11.42
CA PHE A 434 18.40 -7.72 -10.38
C PHE A 434 19.05 -8.07 -9.05
N ILE A 435 19.71 -7.10 -8.40
CA ILE A 435 20.46 -7.34 -7.15
C ILE A 435 19.48 -7.71 -6.03
N ASP A 436 19.66 -8.88 -5.41
CA ASP A 436 18.67 -9.49 -4.49
C ASP A 436 17.26 -9.65 -5.11
N GLY A 437 17.17 -9.75 -6.43
CA GLY A 437 15.90 -9.79 -7.15
C GLY A 437 15.08 -8.50 -7.07
N ASP A 438 15.64 -7.41 -6.54
CA ASP A 438 14.97 -6.11 -6.40
C ASP A 438 14.79 -5.44 -7.79
N PRO A 439 13.54 -5.23 -8.25
CA PRO A 439 13.25 -4.58 -9.52
C PRO A 439 13.91 -3.20 -9.69
N ASP A 440 14.17 -2.48 -8.59
CA ASP A 440 14.77 -1.15 -8.61
C ASP A 440 16.29 -1.17 -8.81
N ARG A 441 16.90 -2.37 -8.80
CA ARG A 441 18.36 -2.60 -8.86
C ARG A 441 18.79 -3.44 -10.07
N PRO A 442 18.47 -3.02 -11.31
CA PRO A 442 18.94 -3.72 -12.50
C PRO A 442 20.47 -3.61 -12.67
N ILE A 443 21.04 -4.66 -13.24
CA ILE A 443 22.41 -4.74 -13.74
C ILE A 443 22.39 -5.52 -15.06
N ILE A 444 23.04 -5.00 -16.10
CA ILE A 444 23.23 -5.73 -17.35
C ILE A 444 24.23 -6.85 -17.09
N VAL A 445 23.85 -8.10 -17.33
CA VAL A 445 24.74 -9.27 -17.14
C VAL A 445 25.50 -9.62 -18.42
N GLY A 446 24.96 -9.26 -19.59
CA GLY A 446 25.60 -9.49 -20.88
C GLY A 446 24.73 -9.03 -22.05
N ALA A 447 25.34 -8.92 -23.22
CA ALA A 447 24.62 -8.77 -24.48
C ALA A 447 24.27 -10.16 -25.03
N ILE A 448 23.12 -10.29 -25.67
CA ILE A 448 22.68 -11.55 -26.27
C ILE A 448 22.45 -11.42 -27.77
N PRO A 449 22.90 -12.40 -28.58
CA PRO A 449 22.59 -12.42 -30.01
C PRO A 449 21.10 -12.65 -30.26
N ASN A 450 20.61 -12.09 -31.36
CA ASN A 450 19.28 -12.37 -31.91
C ASN A 450 19.33 -12.33 -33.45
N GLU A 451 18.21 -12.48 -34.13
CA GLU A 451 18.18 -12.51 -35.60
C GLU A 451 18.71 -11.22 -36.25
N SER A 452 18.47 -10.07 -35.62
CA SER A 452 18.96 -8.78 -36.12
C SER A 452 20.44 -8.52 -35.82
N ALA A 453 21.00 -9.23 -34.84
CA ALA A 453 22.39 -9.13 -34.39
C ALA A 453 22.95 -10.54 -34.11
N PRO A 454 23.27 -11.32 -35.15
CA PRO A 454 23.69 -12.71 -34.99
C PRO A 454 25.07 -12.83 -34.35
N SER A 455 25.34 -14.00 -33.78
CA SER A 455 26.66 -14.35 -33.25
C SER A 455 27.71 -14.34 -34.37
N PRO A 456 28.93 -13.83 -34.13
CA PRO A 456 30.04 -13.91 -35.08
C PRO A 456 30.53 -15.35 -35.34
N VAL A 457 30.24 -16.27 -34.40
CA VAL A 457 30.52 -17.69 -34.53
C VAL A 457 29.19 -18.44 -34.62
N THR A 458 29.04 -19.24 -35.67
CA THR A 458 27.84 -20.02 -36.00
C THR A 458 28.25 -21.44 -36.41
N ALA A 459 27.29 -22.26 -36.82
CA ALA A 459 27.55 -23.62 -37.29
C ALA A 459 28.55 -23.68 -38.47
N SER A 460 28.65 -22.63 -39.29
CA SER A 460 29.57 -22.61 -40.44
C SER A 460 31.05 -22.44 -40.07
N ASN A 461 31.35 -21.94 -38.87
CA ASN A 461 32.70 -21.61 -38.41
C ASN A 461 32.91 -21.99 -36.92
N ALA A 462 32.32 -23.11 -36.48
CA ALA A 462 32.31 -23.52 -35.08
C ALA A 462 33.70 -23.90 -34.50
N HIS A 463 34.74 -24.03 -35.33
CA HIS A 463 36.14 -24.25 -34.92
C HIS A 463 36.86 -22.97 -34.50
N VAL A 464 36.20 -21.81 -34.64
CA VAL A 464 36.80 -20.49 -34.43
C VAL A 464 36.36 -19.89 -33.10
N ASN A 465 37.32 -19.36 -32.33
CA ASN A 465 37.07 -18.48 -31.19
C ASN A 465 37.36 -17.02 -31.61
N GLN A 466 36.32 -16.16 -31.64
CA GLN A 466 36.44 -14.85 -32.28
C GLN A 466 35.95 -13.68 -31.40
N ILE A 467 36.71 -12.58 -31.39
CA ILE A 467 36.26 -11.25 -30.97
C ILE A 467 36.22 -10.36 -32.20
N ARG A 468 35.04 -9.83 -32.54
CA ARG A 468 34.83 -8.95 -33.69
C ARG A 468 34.28 -7.60 -33.26
N THR A 469 34.92 -6.54 -33.71
CA THR A 469 34.45 -5.16 -33.50
C THR A 469 33.55 -4.70 -34.66
N VAL A 470 32.72 -3.68 -34.40
CA VAL A 470 31.82 -3.09 -35.42
C VAL A 470 32.57 -2.54 -36.64
N SER A 471 33.81 -2.09 -36.48
CA SER A 471 34.65 -1.59 -37.59
C SER A 471 35.33 -2.71 -38.38
N GLY A 472 35.14 -3.98 -38.00
CA GLY A 472 35.71 -5.14 -38.70
C GLY A 472 37.09 -5.59 -38.19
N ILE A 473 37.61 -5.04 -37.08
CA ILE A 473 38.81 -5.59 -36.43
C ILE A 473 38.44 -6.92 -35.77
N VAL A 474 39.22 -7.96 -36.04
CA VAL A 474 39.01 -9.33 -35.57
C VAL A 474 40.26 -9.83 -34.83
N VAL A 475 40.04 -10.44 -33.67
CA VAL A 475 41.01 -11.32 -33.00
C VAL A 475 40.43 -12.73 -33.04
N GLU A 476 41.20 -13.67 -33.58
CA GLU A 476 40.73 -15.00 -33.90
C GLU A 476 41.73 -16.06 -33.46
N LEU A 477 41.24 -17.13 -32.84
CA LEU A 477 41.99 -18.34 -32.54
C LEU A 477 41.26 -19.51 -33.22
N ASP A 478 41.93 -20.12 -34.19
CA ASP A 478 41.41 -21.21 -35.00
C ASP A 478 41.90 -22.55 -34.45
N ASP A 479 40.96 -23.39 -34.01
CA ASP A 479 41.21 -24.73 -33.47
C ASP A 479 40.97 -25.84 -34.52
N TYR A 480 40.92 -25.50 -35.81
CA TYR A 480 40.83 -26.49 -36.88
C TYR A 480 42.11 -27.34 -36.93
N VAL A 481 41.99 -28.62 -36.54
CA VAL A 481 43.07 -29.62 -36.56
C VAL A 481 42.98 -30.52 -37.78
#